data_AF-I9ZBE7-F1
#
_entry.id   AF-I9ZBE7-F1
#
_cell.length_a   1.000
_cell.length_b   1.000
_cell.length_c   1.000
_cell.angle_alpha   90.00
_cell.angle_beta   90.00
_cell.angle_gamma   90.00
#
_symmetry.space_group_name_H-M   'P 1'
#
loop_
_entity.id
_entity.type
_entity.pdbx_description
1 polymer ?
#
loop_
_entity_poly.entity_id
_entity_poly.type
_entity_poly.pdbx_seq_one_letter_code
_entity_poly.pdbx_strand_id
1 'polypeptide(L)'
;MDYQTFNEIFNRFVFGTSKAKLLENIAENPERYLGIFRPTKPKTKLLQDLLTSHEIKFGDAFEYLIEEYLKEHNFSPLSKKIPYYNKDKEKRESLELDQFAKKDNTYYFIEQKMRDDHDSAKKRGQIDNFERKLEALIHHYGENIQGYFYFIDEGFNKNQNYYKEELQKLSVDYGVSLSLCYGKGLFENLNILQVWDEVLNHLARWREILPDLPSLNFDENPLESFKEIKDLAPSVYRKLLDNDGIFNLVLILFPEQKVLKMLVEYFKQQNKTICQQLASKLAARLLPLR
;
A
#
# COMPACT_ATOMS: atom_id res chain seq x y z
N MET A 1 -15.60 3.19 15.21
CA MET A 1 -14.17 3.23 15.61
C MET A 1 -13.76 4.57 16.26
N ASP A 2 -12.99 4.56 17.35
CA ASP A 2 -12.47 5.80 17.93
C ASP A 2 -11.28 6.41 17.13
N TYR A 3 -10.98 7.69 17.39
CA TYR A 3 -9.90 8.41 16.70
C TYR A 3 -8.52 7.81 16.93
N GLN A 4 -8.26 7.26 18.13
CA GLN A 4 -6.96 6.70 18.45
C GLN A 4 -6.68 5.48 17.59
N THR A 5 -7.64 4.57 17.48
CA THR A 5 -7.58 3.37 16.65
C THR A 5 -7.41 3.75 15.18
N PHE A 6 -8.19 4.72 14.68
CA PHE A 6 -8.04 5.25 13.32
C PHE A 6 -6.61 5.78 13.07
N ASN A 7 -6.09 6.62 13.97
CA ASN A 7 -4.77 7.21 13.86
C ASN A 7 -3.66 6.15 13.89
N GLU A 8 -3.78 5.13 14.75
CA GLU A 8 -2.84 4.02 14.82
C GLU A 8 -2.82 3.20 13.51
N ILE A 9 -3.98 2.94 12.91
CA ILE A 9 -4.09 2.26 11.61
C ILE A 9 -3.35 3.08 10.55
N PHE A 10 -3.70 4.35 10.36
CA PHE A 10 -3.12 5.18 9.30
C PHE A 10 -1.61 5.36 9.49
N ASN A 11 -1.15 5.63 10.72
CA ASN A 11 0.28 5.80 10.97
C ASN A 11 1.07 4.51 10.72
N ARG A 12 0.52 3.36 11.14
CA ARG A 12 1.13 2.05 10.91
C ARG A 12 1.27 1.75 9.42
N PHE A 13 0.19 1.93 8.65
CA PHE A 13 0.20 1.61 7.23
C PHE A 13 1.04 2.61 6.44
N VAL A 14 0.78 3.92 6.58
CA VAL A 14 1.42 4.95 5.76
C VAL A 14 2.91 5.09 6.07
N PHE A 15 3.29 5.07 7.36
CA PHE A 15 4.66 5.39 7.79
C PHE A 15 5.46 4.19 8.29
N GLY A 16 4.82 3.14 8.81
CA GLY A 16 5.49 2.10 9.60
C GLY A 16 6.53 1.23 8.88
N THR A 17 6.54 1.23 7.54
CA THR A 17 7.51 0.46 6.73
C THR A 17 8.11 1.27 5.57
N SER A 18 7.97 2.61 5.60
CA SER A 18 8.37 3.48 4.49
C SER A 18 9.89 3.58 4.34
N LYS A 19 10.65 3.53 5.43
CA LYS A 19 12.12 3.58 5.44
C LYS A 19 12.71 2.29 4.92
N ALA A 20 12.20 1.16 5.40
CA ALA A 20 12.60 -0.16 4.92
C ALA A 20 12.37 -0.30 3.41
N LYS A 21 11.18 0.10 2.93
CA LYS A 21 10.85 0.03 1.51
C LYS A 21 11.72 0.93 0.65
N LEU A 22 12.05 2.14 1.12
CA LEU A 22 12.97 3.03 0.40
C LEU A 22 14.35 2.41 0.23
N LEU A 23 14.90 1.77 1.27
CA LEU A 23 16.18 1.09 1.21
C LEU A 23 16.17 -0.11 0.24
N GLU A 24 15.09 -0.89 0.22
CA GLU A 24 14.89 -1.95 -0.77
C GLU A 24 14.87 -1.40 -2.20
N ASN A 25 14.09 -0.33 -2.44
CA ASN A 25 13.99 0.27 -3.77
C ASN A 25 15.35 0.81 -4.27
N ILE A 26 16.15 1.42 -3.39
CA ILE A 26 17.53 1.85 -3.70
C ILE A 26 18.40 0.65 -4.06
N ALA A 27 18.31 -0.44 -3.29
CA ALA A 27 19.11 -1.64 -3.53
C ALA A 27 18.70 -2.37 -4.82
N GLU A 28 17.43 -2.38 -5.17
CA GLU A 28 16.91 -3.04 -6.37
C GLU A 28 17.15 -2.22 -7.64
N ASN A 29 16.94 -0.90 -7.58
CA ASN A 29 16.94 -0.02 -8.74
C ASN A 29 17.76 1.26 -8.48
N PRO A 30 19.07 1.17 -8.21
CA PRO A 30 19.89 2.34 -7.86
C PRO A 30 19.96 3.38 -8.98
N GLU A 31 19.86 2.95 -10.23
CA GLU A 31 19.80 3.82 -11.41
C GLU A 31 18.56 4.72 -11.45
N ARG A 32 17.52 4.46 -10.63
CA ARG A 32 16.38 5.37 -10.43
C ARG A 32 16.74 6.62 -9.61
N TYR A 33 17.87 6.60 -8.91
CA TYR A 33 18.35 7.72 -8.09
C TYR A 33 19.64 8.34 -8.66
N LEU A 34 20.53 7.54 -9.27
CA LEU A 34 21.86 7.98 -9.73
C LEU A 34 21.96 8.38 -11.21
N GLY A 35 21.23 7.70 -12.10
CA GLY A 35 21.18 7.97 -13.54
C GLY A 35 21.08 9.46 -13.93
N ILE A 36 21.89 9.83 -14.92
CA ILE A 36 22.13 11.20 -15.39
C ILE A 36 21.09 11.72 -16.40
N PHE A 37 20.30 10.82 -17.01
CA PHE A 37 19.30 11.16 -18.03
C PHE A 37 17.99 11.69 -17.44
N ARG A 38 18.09 12.56 -16.44
CA ARG A 38 16.94 13.21 -15.79
C ARG A 38 17.35 14.53 -15.14
N PRO A 39 16.43 15.50 -15.07
CA PRO A 39 16.72 16.82 -14.50
C PRO A 39 16.75 16.84 -12.96
N THR A 40 16.34 15.74 -12.30
CA THR A 40 16.12 15.67 -10.85
C THR A 40 17.35 15.10 -10.13
N LYS A 41 17.73 15.74 -9.02
CA LYS A 41 18.85 15.32 -8.18
C LYS A 41 18.48 14.14 -7.27
N PRO A 42 19.47 13.38 -6.75
CA PRO A 42 19.23 12.21 -5.91
C PRO A 42 18.32 12.46 -4.70
N LYS A 43 18.57 13.53 -3.93
CA LYS A 43 17.74 13.90 -2.77
C LYS A 43 16.26 14.07 -3.13
N THR A 44 15.98 14.73 -4.25
CA THR A 44 14.60 14.91 -4.76
C THR A 44 13.97 13.58 -5.15
N LYS A 45 14.76 12.64 -5.71
CA LYS A 45 14.28 11.31 -6.08
C LYS A 45 13.95 10.45 -4.86
N LEU A 46 14.77 10.51 -3.82
CA LEU A 46 14.49 9.85 -2.54
C LEU A 46 13.18 10.36 -1.93
N LEU A 47 12.99 11.68 -1.90
CA LEU A 47 11.75 12.29 -1.42
C LEU A 47 10.54 11.89 -2.26
N GLN A 48 10.64 11.93 -3.59
CA GLN A 48 9.56 11.49 -4.49
C GLN A 48 9.17 10.03 -4.24
N ASP A 49 10.14 9.14 -4.04
CA ASP A 49 9.87 7.73 -3.79
C ASP A 49 9.15 7.52 -2.46
N LEU A 50 9.57 8.24 -1.41
CA LEU A 50 8.92 8.22 -0.10
C LEU A 50 7.46 8.71 -0.17
N LEU A 51 7.24 9.86 -0.81
CA LEU A 51 5.90 10.42 -1.02
C LEU A 51 5.00 9.46 -1.82
N THR A 52 5.52 8.88 -2.90
CA THR A 52 4.78 7.88 -3.70
C THR A 52 4.42 6.66 -2.85
N SER A 53 5.34 6.20 -2.01
CA SER A 53 5.06 5.09 -1.09
C SER A 53 3.96 5.43 -0.08
N HIS A 54 3.92 6.66 0.43
CA HIS A 54 2.87 7.08 1.36
C HIS A 54 1.50 7.08 0.68
N GLU A 55 1.38 7.58 -0.56
CA GLU A 55 0.13 7.57 -1.32
C GLU A 55 -0.40 6.15 -1.59
N ILE A 56 0.50 5.21 -1.93
CA ILE A 56 0.11 3.80 -2.12
C ILE A 56 -0.41 3.21 -0.80
N LYS A 57 0.36 3.37 0.27
CA LYS A 57 0.02 2.84 1.60
C LYS A 57 -1.19 3.50 2.24
N PHE A 58 -1.54 4.71 1.80
CA PHE A 58 -2.79 5.37 2.18
C PHE A 58 -4.00 4.62 1.61
N GLY A 59 -3.90 4.08 0.39
CA GLY A 59 -4.88 3.15 -0.16
C GLY A 59 -4.99 1.86 0.67
N ASP A 60 -3.85 1.26 1.02
CA ASP A 60 -3.82 0.06 1.88
C ASP A 60 -4.45 0.31 3.25
N ALA A 61 -4.23 1.50 3.82
CA ALA A 61 -4.83 1.92 5.09
C ALA A 61 -6.36 1.98 4.99
N PHE A 62 -6.89 2.52 3.89
CA PHE A 62 -8.33 2.55 3.64
C PHE A 62 -8.92 1.15 3.42
N GLU A 63 -8.21 0.28 2.71
CA GLU A 63 -8.65 -1.11 2.55
C GLU A 63 -8.79 -1.79 3.91
N TYR A 64 -7.79 -1.65 4.77
CA TYR A 64 -7.86 -2.20 6.13
C TYR A 64 -8.99 -1.55 6.94
N LEU A 65 -9.09 -0.22 6.91
CA LEU A 65 -10.09 0.54 7.66
C LEU A 65 -11.52 0.10 7.31
N ILE A 66 -11.82 -0.03 6.03
CA ILE A 66 -13.15 -0.43 5.55
C ILE A 66 -13.45 -1.86 5.98
N GLU A 67 -12.48 -2.76 5.95
CA GLU A 67 -12.63 -4.12 6.46
C GLU A 67 -13.02 -4.12 7.96
N GLU A 68 -12.40 -3.27 8.77
CA GLU A 68 -12.73 -3.16 10.21
C GLU A 68 -14.15 -2.63 10.43
N TYR A 69 -14.59 -1.61 9.67
CA TYR A 69 -15.98 -1.14 9.75
C TYR A 69 -17.00 -2.19 9.30
N LEU A 70 -16.67 -2.96 8.26
CA LEU A 70 -17.51 -4.08 7.84
C LEU A 70 -17.67 -5.09 8.99
N LYS A 71 -16.58 -5.44 9.69
CA LYS A 71 -16.64 -6.31 10.88
C LYS A 71 -17.48 -5.71 12.00
N GLU A 72 -17.27 -4.43 12.35
CA GLU A 72 -18.06 -3.72 13.37
C GLU A 72 -19.57 -3.73 13.05
N HIS A 73 -19.94 -3.82 11.77
CA HIS A 73 -21.32 -3.84 11.29
C HIS A 73 -21.84 -5.22 10.85
N ASN A 74 -21.28 -6.29 11.43
CA ASN A 74 -21.71 -7.69 11.28
C ASN A 74 -21.55 -8.27 9.86
N PHE A 75 -20.68 -7.69 9.03
CA PHE A 75 -20.23 -8.36 7.82
C PHE A 75 -19.10 -9.30 8.20
N SER A 76 -19.30 -10.60 7.97
CA SER A 76 -18.31 -11.64 8.23
C SER A 76 -17.29 -11.68 7.07
N PRO A 77 -16.03 -11.28 7.27
CA PRO A 77 -15.04 -11.30 6.20
C PRO A 77 -14.77 -12.72 5.71
N LEU A 78 -14.55 -12.86 4.41
CA LEU A 78 -14.19 -14.09 3.74
C LEU A 78 -12.77 -13.98 3.17
N SER A 79 -12.25 -15.08 2.63
CA SER A 79 -10.93 -15.08 2.00
C SER A 79 -10.87 -14.05 0.86
N LYS A 80 -9.92 -13.12 0.97
CA LYS A 80 -9.57 -12.18 -0.11
C LYS A 80 -8.88 -12.87 -1.29
N LYS A 81 -8.46 -14.13 -1.14
CA LYS A 81 -7.87 -14.92 -2.22
C LYS A 81 -8.90 -15.87 -2.78
N ILE A 82 -9.16 -15.76 -4.08
CA ILE A 82 -10.10 -16.64 -4.79
C ILE A 82 -9.38 -17.41 -5.91
N PRO A 83 -9.51 -18.75 -5.96
CA PRO A 83 -8.98 -19.54 -7.05
C PRO A 83 -9.66 -19.18 -8.37
N TYR A 84 -8.86 -18.91 -9.40
CA TYR A 84 -9.35 -18.63 -10.75
C TYR A 84 -8.82 -19.69 -11.72
N TYR A 85 -9.74 -20.33 -12.44
CA TYR A 85 -9.40 -21.34 -13.44
C TYR A 85 -9.30 -20.67 -14.81
N ASN A 86 -8.09 -20.34 -15.22
CA ASN A 86 -7.83 -19.95 -16.60
C ASN A 86 -7.70 -21.23 -17.44
N LYS A 87 -8.65 -21.45 -18.37
CA LYS A 87 -8.67 -22.63 -19.24
C LYS A 87 -7.39 -22.79 -20.07
N ASP A 88 -6.66 -21.71 -20.32
CA ASP A 88 -5.46 -21.70 -21.15
C ASP A 88 -4.14 -21.83 -20.35
N LYS A 89 -4.19 -21.97 -19.02
CA LYS A 89 -2.99 -22.10 -18.17
C LYS A 89 -3.04 -23.39 -17.35
N GLU A 90 -1.95 -24.16 -17.38
CA GLU A 90 -1.78 -25.37 -16.57
C GLU A 90 -1.77 -25.12 -15.04
N LYS A 91 -1.58 -23.87 -14.60
CA LYS A 91 -1.55 -23.49 -13.18
C LYS A 91 -2.82 -22.74 -12.79
N ARG A 92 -3.40 -23.16 -11.65
CA ARG A 92 -4.40 -22.38 -10.91
C ARG A 92 -3.79 -21.05 -10.48
N GLU A 93 -4.36 -19.96 -10.97
CA GLU A 93 -4.04 -18.61 -10.49
C GLU A 93 -4.96 -18.28 -9.30
N SER A 94 -4.53 -17.36 -8.45
CA SER A 94 -5.38 -16.78 -7.41
C SER A 94 -5.57 -15.31 -7.74
N LEU A 95 -6.81 -14.85 -7.71
CA LEU A 95 -7.13 -13.42 -7.74
C LEU A 95 -7.18 -12.91 -6.30
N GLU A 96 -6.77 -11.66 -6.10
CA GLU A 96 -6.84 -10.96 -4.81
C GLU A 96 -7.98 -9.94 -4.88
N LEU A 97 -8.90 -10.02 -3.92
CA LEU A 97 -10.07 -9.17 -3.76
C LEU A 97 -9.79 -8.12 -2.68
N ASP A 98 -10.28 -6.89 -2.86
CA ASP A 98 -10.04 -5.83 -1.88
C ASP A 98 -10.94 -6.04 -0.65
N GLN A 99 -12.24 -6.26 -0.86
CA GLN A 99 -13.16 -6.74 0.18
C GLN A 99 -14.04 -7.87 -0.33
N PHE A 100 -14.18 -8.89 0.51
CA PHE A 100 -15.18 -9.93 0.31
C PHE A 100 -15.73 -10.36 1.67
N ALA A 101 -17.04 -10.23 1.86
CA ALA A 101 -17.68 -10.52 3.13
C ALA A 101 -19.07 -11.11 2.93
N LYS A 102 -19.62 -11.74 3.96
CA LYS A 102 -20.98 -12.26 3.99
C LYS A 102 -21.77 -11.57 5.10
N LYS A 103 -23.01 -11.20 4.79
CA LYS A 103 -23.98 -10.77 5.80
C LYS A 103 -25.32 -11.39 5.46
N ASP A 104 -25.92 -12.03 6.46
CA ASP A 104 -27.11 -12.87 6.29
C ASP A 104 -26.90 -13.92 5.20
N ASN A 105 -27.71 -13.92 4.14
CA ASN A 105 -27.56 -14.84 3.03
C ASN A 105 -26.74 -14.26 1.85
N THR A 106 -26.39 -12.98 1.89
CA THR A 106 -25.83 -12.23 0.75
C THR A 106 -24.30 -12.10 0.86
N TYR A 107 -23.62 -12.27 -0.27
CA TYR A 107 -22.19 -12.03 -0.40
C TYR A 107 -21.93 -10.61 -0.93
N TYR A 108 -20.99 -9.91 -0.32
CA TYR A 108 -20.62 -8.54 -0.65
C TYR A 108 -19.21 -8.53 -1.22
N PHE A 109 -19.09 -8.10 -2.47
CA PHE A 109 -17.81 -7.94 -3.17
C PHE A 109 -17.58 -6.45 -3.42
N ILE A 110 -16.49 -5.88 -2.89
CA ILE A 110 -16.16 -4.47 -3.08
C ILE A 110 -14.76 -4.40 -3.68
N GLU A 111 -14.67 -3.87 -4.89
CA GLU A 111 -13.41 -3.44 -5.51
C GLU A 111 -13.23 -1.96 -5.21
N GLN A 112 -12.08 -1.60 -4.64
CA GLN A 112 -11.80 -0.27 -4.13
C GLN A 112 -10.71 0.41 -4.93
N LYS A 113 -10.87 1.71 -5.14
CA LYS A 113 -9.85 2.59 -5.72
C LYS A 113 -9.89 3.92 -4.99
N MET A 114 -8.74 4.57 -4.84
CA MET A 114 -8.69 5.88 -4.21
C MET A 114 -9.46 6.93 -5.02
N ARG A 115 -9.27 6.99 -6.34
CA ARG A 115 -9.77 8.05 -7.22
C ARG A 115 -10.21 7.53 -8.58
N ASP A 116 -11.18 8.22 -9.19
CA ASP A 116 -11.55 8.03 -10.60
C ASP A 116 -10.95 9.13 -11.49
N ASP A 117 -9.66 9.02 -11.76
CA ASP A 117 -8.91 9.93 -12.64
C ASP A 117 -8.10 9.20 -13.74
N HIS A 118 -8.30 7.89 -13.83
CA HIS A 118 -7.59 6.97 -14.73
C HIS A 118 -7.58 7.42 -16.20
N ASP A 119 -6.50 7.04 -16.89
CA ASP A 119 -6.46 7.08 -18.35
C ASP A 119 -7.34 5.98 -18.99
N SER A 120 -7.56 6.07 -20.30
CA SER A 120 -8.47 5.17 -21.03
C SER A 120 -8.03 3.70 -21.02
N ALA A 121 -6.72 3.42 -20.97
CA ALA A 121 -6.23 2.04 -20.91
C ALA A 121 -6.45 1.46 -19.51
N LYS A 122 -6.11 2.23 -18.48
CA LYS A 122 -6.29 1.83 -17.08
C LYS A 122 -7.74 1.57 -16.74
N LYS A 123 -8.68 2.45 -17.09
CA LYS A 123 -10.10 2.24 -16.74
C LYS A 123 -10.71 0.98 -17.34
N ARG A 124 -10.31 0.61 -18.57
CA ARG A 124 -10.73 -0.65 -19.20
C ARG A 124 -10.16 -1.85 -18.46
N GLY A 125 -8.86 -1.83 -18.18
CA GLY A 125 -8.22 -2.89 -17.40
C GLY A 125 -8.79 -3.06 -15.99
N GLN A 126 -9.32 -1.99 -15.38
CA GLN A 126 -10.02 -2.09 -14.09
C GLN A 126 -11.37 -2.83 -14.21
N ILE A 127 -12.14 -2.58 -15.27
CA ILE A 127 -13.38 -3.32 -15.55
C ILE A 127 -13.06 -4.80 -15.85
N ASP A 128 -12.07 -5.07 -16.70
CA ASP A 128 -11.67 -6.45 -17.04
C ASP A 128 -11.24 -7.23 -15.78
N ASN A 129 -10.52 -6.57 -14.87
CA ASN A 129 -10.11 -7.17 -13.60
C ASN A 129 -11.31 -7.41 -12.66
N PHE A 130 -12.25 -6.47 -12.61
CA PHE A 130 -13.48 -6.60 -11.82
C PHE A 130 -14.35 -7.76 -12.31
N GLU A 131 -14.57 -7.86 -13.62
CA GLU A 131 -15.33 -8.94 -14.25
C GLU A 131 -14.71 -10.31 -13.95
N ARG A 132 -13.39 -10.47 -14.14
CA ARG A 132 -12.69 -11.74 -13.81
C ARG A 132 -12.84 -12.15 -12.35
N LYS A 133 -12.82 -11.19 -11.43
CA LYS A 133 -13.06 -11.43 -10.00
C LYS A 133 -14.51 -11.86 -9.76
N LEU A 134 -15.46 -11.19 -10.41
CA LEU A 134 -16.89 -11.49 -10.34
C LEU A 134 -17.20 -12.90 -10.87
N GLU A 135 -16.68 -13.26 -12.04
CA GLU A 135 -16.80 -14.61 -12.62
C GLU A 135 -16.32 -15.69 -11.64
N ALA A 136 -15.14 -15.47 -11.05
CA ALA A 136 -14.59 -16.39 -10.05
C ALA A 136 -15.54 -16.52 -8.85
N LEU A 137 -16.05 -15.39 -8.35
CA LEU A 137 -16.95 -15.37 -7.20
C LEU A 137 -18.26 -16.10 -7.49
N ILE A 138 -18.90 -15.84 -8.64
CA ILE A 138 -20.13 -16.52 -9.05
C ILE A 138 -19.90 -18.03 -9.17
N HIS A 139 -18.76 -18.44 -9.73
CA HIS A 139 -18.42 -19.86 -9.84
C HIS A 139 -18.33 -20.57 -8.48
N HIS A 140 -17.79 -19.91 -7.45
CA HIS A 140 -17.57 -20.52 -6.12
C HIS A 140 -18.75 -20.33 -5.15
N TYR A 141 -19.51 -19.24 -5.27
CA TYR A 141 -20.51 -18.82 -4.29
C TYR A 141 -21.93 -18.65 -4.87
N GLY A 142 -22.10 -18.78 -6.19
CA GLY A 142 -23.36 -18.55 -6.89
C GLY A 142 -23.69 -17.07 -7.08
N GLU A 143 -24.90 -16.79 -7.55
CA GLU A 143 -25.34 -15.45 -7.99
C GLU A 143 -25.86 -14.55 -6.87
N ASN A 144 -25.87 -15.00 -5.60
CA ASN A 144 -26.31 -14.16 -4.48
C ASN A 144 -25.22 -13.18 -4.01
N ILE A 145 -24.70 -12.41 -4.97
CA ILE A 145 -23.61 -11.47 -4.82
C ILE A 145 -24.13 -10.05 -5.08
N GLN A 146 -23.79 -9.14 -4.18
CA GLN A 146 -23.90 -7.71 -4.37
C GLN A 146 -22.50 -7.13 -4.56
N GLY A 147 -22.23 -6.64 -5.77
CA GLY A 147 -20.93 -6.10 -6.16
C GLY A 147 -20.91 -4.58 -6.14
N TYR A 148 -19.80 -4.02 -5.66
CA TYR A 148 -19.57 -2.59 -5.64
C TYR A 148 -18.23 -2.27 -6.29
N PHE A 149 -18.26 -1.37 -7.26
CA PHE A 149 -17.06 -0.69 -7.72
C PHE A 149 -16.98 0.65 -6.98
N TYR A 150 -16.00 0.80 -6.10
CA TYR A 150 -15.96 1.88 -5.11
C TYR A 150 -14.77 2.81 -5.30
N PHE A 151 -15.07 4.10 -5.42
CA PHE A 151 -14.09 5.17 -5.36
C PHE A 151 -14.21 5.92 -4.04
N ILE A 152 -13.13 5.96 -3.27
CA ILE A 152 -13.13 6.57 -1.93
C ILE A 152 -13.27 8.10 -2.03
N ASP A 153 -12.48 8.73 -2.89
CA ASP A 153 -12.48 10.18 -3.08
C ASP A 153 -13.54 10.60 -4.11
N GLU A 154 -14.67 11.12 -3.62
CA GLU A 154 -15.79 11.58 -4.45
C GLU A 154 -15.48 12.86 -5.25
N GLY A 155 -14.36 13.53 -4.98
CA GLY A 155 -13.90 14.68 -5.76
C GLY A 155 -13.41 14.32 -7.16
N PHE A 156 -13.19 13.03 -7.45
CA PHE A 156 -12.73 12.53 -8.74
C PHE A 156 -13.77 11.57 -9.31
N ASN A 157 -14.39 11.95 -10.44
CA ASN A 157 -15.48 11.20 -11.09
C ASN A 157 -15.37 11.22 -12.63
N LYS A 158 -14.15 11.39 -13.15
CA LYS A 158 -13.87 11.63 -14.57
C LYS A 158 -14.49 10.57 -15.50
N ASN A 159 -14.56 9.31 -15.07
CA ASN A 159 -15.03 8.20 -15.88
C ASN A 159 -16.34 7.60 -15.37
N GLN A 160 -17.11 8.33 -14.56
CA GLN A 160 -18.36 7.85 -13.96
C GLN A 160 -19.32 7.21 -14.98
N ASN A 161 -19.57 7.88 -16.11
CA ASN A 161 -20.47 7.35 -17.14
C ASN A 161 -19.98 6.03 -17.71
N TYR A 162 -18.66 5.92 -17.95
CA TYR A 162 -18.06 4.69 -18.46
C TYR A 162 -18.24 3.53 -17.47
N TYR A 163 -17.86 3.71 -16.19
CA TYR A 163 -18.02 2.65 -15.19
C TYR A 163 -19.50 2.26 -15.00
N LYS A 164 -20.40 3.25 -14.99
CA LYS A 164 -21.83 3.00 -14.86
C LYS A 164 -22.39 2.16 -16.01
N GLU A 165 -22.04 2.48 -17.25
CA GLU A 165 -22.46 1.72 -18.43
C GLU A 165 -21.92 0.30 -18.42
N GLU A 166 -20.65 0.11 -18.09
CA GLU A 166 -20.03 -1.22 -18.06
C GLU A 166 -20.59 -2.09 -16.94
N LEU A 167 -20.74 -1.54 -15.72
CA LEU A 167 -21.34 -2.28 -14.60
C LEU A 167 -22.81 -2.63 -14.86
N GLN A 168 -23.55 -1.80 -15.59
CA GLN A 168 -24.92 -2.11 -15.99
C GLN A 168 -24.96 -3.31 -16.96
N LYS A 169 -24.05 -3.37 -17.94
CA LYS A 169 -23.95 -4.52 -18.85
C LYS A 169 -23.62 -5.80 -18.08
N LEU A 170 -22.57 -5.75 -17.25
CA LEU A 170 -22.16 -6.89 -16.41
C LEU A 170 -23.30 -7.35 -15.47
N SER A 171 -24.03 -6.41 -14.87
CA SER A 171 -25.16 -6.74 -13.99
C SER A 171 -26.24 -7.54 -14.72
N VAL A 172 -26.55 -7.18 -15.96
CA VAL A 172 -27.49 -7.90 -16.82
C VAL A 172 -26.94 -9.26 -17.25
N ASP A 173 -25.68 -9.29 -17.72
CA ASP A 173 -25.08 -10.50 -18.29
C ASP A 173 -24.86 -11.60 -17.26
N TYR A 174 -24.51 -11.24 -16.02
CA TYR A 174 -24.26 -12.17 -14.92
C TYR A 174 -25.45 -12.36 -13.97
N GLY A 175 -26.54 -11.60 -14.13
CA GLY A 175 -27.72 -11.72 -13.27
C GLY A 175 -27.52 -11.29 -11.81
N VAL A 176 -26.52 -10.44 -11.54
CA VAL A 176 -26.15 -9.98 -10.18
C VAL A 176 -26.32 -8.47 -10.02
N SER A 177 -26.46 -7.98 -8.78
CA SER A 177 -26.58 -6.54 -8.52
C SER A 177 -25.20 -5.90 -8.42
N LEU A 178 -24.88 -4.99 -9.35
CA LEU A 178 -23.62 -4.23 -9.37
C LEU A 178 -23.88 -2.74 -9.28
N SER A 179 -23.16 -2.04 -8.39
CA SER A 179 -23.30 -0.60 -8.17
C SER A 179 -21.97 0.13 -8.21
N LEU A 180 -21.95 1.28 -8.88
CA LEU A 180 -20.85 2.25 -8.79
C LEU A 180 -21.08 3.16 -7.59
N CYS A 181 -20.11 3.22 -6.68
CA CYS A 181 -20.19 4.04 -5.47
C CYS A 181 -19.03 5.05 -5.40
N TYR A 182 -19.32 6.24 -4.87
CA TYR A 182 -18.34 7.28 -4.56
C TYR A 182 -18.52 7.73 -3.12
N GLY A 183 -17.43 7.90 -2.37
CA GLY A 183 -17.43 8.44 -1.01
C GLY A 183 -18.47 7.78 -0.10
N LYS A 184 -19.45 8.57 0.34
CA LYS A 184 -20.55 8.10 1.20
C LYS A 184 -21.44 7.02 0.59
N GLY A 185 -21.51 6.94 -0.75
CA GLY A 185 -22.45 6.08 -1.47
C GLY A 185 -22.31 4.59 -1.13
N LEU A 186 -21.09 4.12 -0.83
CA LEU A 186 -20.89 2.74 -0.38
C LEU A 186 -21.64 2.48 0.94
N PHE A 187 -21.45 3.36 1.92
CA PHE A 187 -22.03 3.22 3.26
C PHE A 187 -23.55 3.42 3.27
N GLU A 188 -24.08 4.25 2.37
CA GLU A 188 -25.51 4.37 2.11
C GLU A 188 -26.09 3.04 1.60
N ASN A 189 -25.43 2.41 0.62
CA ASN A 189 -25.87 1.11 0.08
C ASN A 189 -25.76 -0.04 1.08
N LEU A 190 -24.78 0.02 1.99
CA LEU A 190 -24.58 -0.97 3.06
C LEU A 190 -25.41 -0.69 4.34
N ASN A 191 -26.18 0.40 4.35
CA ASN A 191 -27.01 0.86 5.46
C ASN A 191 -26.22 1.10 6.77
N ILE A 192 -25.05 1.74 6.64
CA ILE A 192 -24.12 2.09 7.73
C ILE A 192 -23.63 3.53 7.59
N LEU A 193 -24.56 4.45 7.32
CA LEU A 193 -24.29 5.83 6.88
C LEU A 193 -23.35 6.60 7.82
N GLN A 194 -23.43 6.36 9.13
CA GLN A 194 -22.63 7.03 10.15
C GLN A 194 -21.12 6.85 9.97
N VAL A 195 -20.69 5.77 9.28
CA VAL A 195 -19.27 5.47 9.09
C VAL A 195 -18.58 6.56 8.27
N TRP A 196 -19.24 7.11 7.24
CA TRP A 196 -18.60 8.08 6.37
C TRP A 196 -18.26 9.38 7.10
N ASP A 197 -19.21 9.92 7.85
CA ASP A 197 -19.01 11.15 8.63
C ASP A 197 -17.92 10.96 9.71
N GLU A 198 -17.88 9.77 10.33
CA GLU A 198 -16.82 9.41 11.28
C GLU A 198 -15.45 9.40 10.61
N VAL A 199 -15.32 8.75 9.46
CA VAL A 199 -14.09 8.69 8.67
C VAL A 199 -13.62 10.09 8.26
N LEU A 200 -14.52 10.95 7.76
CA LEU A 200 -14.15 12.31 7.37
C LEU A 200 -13.65 13.14 8.56
N ASN A 201 -14.32 13.04 9.71
CA ASN A 201 -13.90 13.75 10.93
C ASN A 201 -12.53 13.29 11.42
N HIS A 202 -12.28 11.98 11.45
CA HIS A 202 -10.98 11.44 11.87
C HIS A 202 -9.88 11.77 10.86
N LEU A 203 -10.18 11.69 9.56
CA LEU A 203 -9.22 12.03 8.51
C LEU A 203 -8.82 13.50 8.56
N ALA A 204 -9.76 14.41 8.80
CA ALA A 204 -9.48 15.83 8.96
C ALA A 204 -8.50 16.08 10.12
N ARG A 205 -8.76 15.48 11.29
CA ARG A 205 -7.88 15.57 12.46
C ARG A 205 -6.50 14.95 12.22
N TRP A 206 -6.47 13.78 11.57
CA TRP A 206 -5.21 13.10 11.24
C TRP A 206 -4.34 13.95 10.31
N ARG A 207 -4.94 14.64 9.33
CA ARG A 207 -4.21 15.52 8.40
C ARG A 207 -3.62 16.75 9.08
N GLU A 208 -4.26 17.30 10.11
CA GLU A 208 -3.78 18.48 10.84
C GLU A 208 -2.45 18.25 11.57
N ILE A 209 -2.15 17.00 11.94
CA ILE A 209 -0.91 16.64 12.66
C ILE A 209 0.24 16.24 11.72
N LEU A 210 -0.01 16.13 10.42
CA LEU A 210 1.02 15.71 9.46
C LEU A 210 1.95 16.87 9.10
N PRO A 211 3.25 16.61 8.91
CA PRO A 211 4.14 17.60 8.35
C PRO A 211 3.84 17.83 6.86
N ASP A 212 4.12 19.03 6.36
CA ASP A 212 3.98 19.35 4.93
C ASP A 212 4.85 18.45 4.03
N LEU A 213 6.03 18.05 4.53
CA LEU A 213 6.95 17.15 3.84
C LEU A 213 7.52 16.12 4.83
N PRO A 214 7.65 14.85 4.41
CA PRO A 214 8.30 13.85 5.23
C PRO A 214 9.81 14.11 5.32
N SER A 215 10.39 13.81 6.48
CA SER A 215 11.83 13.91 6.65
C SER A 215 12.55 12.76 5.96
N LEU A 216 13.66 13.09 5.30
CA LEU A 216 14.62 12.10 4.80
C LEU A 216 15.67 11.72 5.84
N ASN A 217 15.73 12.41 6.98
CA ASN A 217 16.73 12.14 8.01
C ASN A 217 16.26 10.99 8.91
N PHE A 218 16.73 9.78 8.60
CA PHE A 218 16.38 8.59 9.38
C PHE A 218 17.10 8.54 10.74
N ASP A 219 18.04 9.46 11.01
CA ASP A 219 18.67 9.65 12.31
C ASP A 219 17.88 10.58 13.25
N GLU A 220 16.73 11.14 12.84
CA GLU A 220 15.84 11.94 13.72
C GLU A 220 15.26 11.11 14.86
N ASN A 221 14.81 9.88 14.55
CA ASN A 221 14.32 8.89 15.52
C ASN A 221 15.10 7.58 15.39
N PRO A 222 16.37 7.51 15.86
CA PRO A 222 17.28 6.42 15.54
C PRO A 222 16.77 5.04 15.95
N LEU A 223 16.15 4.94 17.12
CA LEU A 223 15.64 3.66 17.63
C LEU A 223 14.50 3.11 16.78
N GLU A 224 13.59 3.97 16.34
CA GLU A 224 12.46 3.59 15.50
C GLU A 224 12.94 3.19 14.11
N SER A 225 13.77 4.03 13.48
CA SER A 225 14.38 3.73 12.18
C SER A 225 15.19 2.44 12.23
N PHE A 226 15.97 2.21 13.28
CA PHE A 226 16.72 0.96 13.47
C PHE A 226 15.79 -0.25 13.58
N LYS A 227 14.73 -0.17 14.41
CA LYS A 227 13.77 -1.28 14.57
C LYS A 227 13.10 -1.64 13.24
N GLU A 228 12.76 -0.65 12.43
CA GLU A 228 12.12 -0.85 11.14
C GLU A 228 13.04 -1.53 10.13
N ILE A 229 14.32 -1.14 10.08
CA ILE A 229 15.21 -1.57 8.99
C ILE A 229 16.09 -2.77 9.35
N LYS A 230 16.45 -2.99 10.63
CA LYS A 230 17.49 -3.96 11.06
C LYS A 230 17.29 -5.39 10.53
N ASP A 231 16.05 -5.78 10.28
CA ASP A 231 15.69 -7.14 9.86
C ASP A 231 15.52 -7.28 8.33
N LEU A 232 15.87 -6.24 7.56
CA LEU A 232 15.97 -6.33 6.09
C LEU A 232 16.92 -7.45 5.66
N ALA A 233 16.64 -8.04 4.51
CA ALA A 233 17.44 -9.15 3.99
C ALA A 233 18.91 -8.73 3.82
N PRO A 234 19.90 -9.57 4.19
CA PRO A 234 21.32 -9.26 4.03
C PRO A 234 21.74 -8.87 2.60
N SER A 235 21.00 -9.36 1.60
CA SER A 235 21.18 -9.01 0.19
C SER A 235 20.93 -7.52 -0.09
N VAL A 236 19.99 -6.88 0.61
CA VAL A 236 19.69 -5.44 0.53
C VAL A 236 20.92 -4.67 0.99
N TYR A 237 21.40 -4.94 2.21
CA TYR A 237 22.60 -4.29 2.75
C TYR A 237 23.85 -4.53 1.91
N ARG A 238 24.04 -5.75 1.38
CA ARG A 238 25.18 -6.04 0.49
C ARG A 238 25.20 -5.09 -0.72
N LYS A 239 24.05 -4.86 -1.35
CA LYS A 239 23.90 -3.95 -2.51
C LYS A 239 24.05 -2.49 -2.11
N LEU A 240 23.46 -2.06 -0.99
CA LEU A 240 23.58 -0.68 -0.49
C LEU A 240 25.02 -0.26 -0.22
N LEU A 241 25.86 -1.23 0.20
CA LEU A 241 27.27 -1.00 0.51
C LEU A 241 28.20 -1.23 -0.69
N ASP A 242 27.68 -1.58 -1.87
CA ASP A 242 28.50 -2.12 -2.96
C ASP A 242 29.31 -1.07 -3.72
N ASN A 243 28.70 0.08 -4.03
CA ASN A 243 29.33 1.18 -4.75
C ASN A 243 29.12 2.50 -3.99
N ASP A 244 30.11 3.39 -4.06
CA ASP A 244 30.11 4.72 -3.44
C ASP A 244 28.92 5.58 -3.86
N GLY A 245 28.48 5.51 -5.12
CA GLY A 245 27.30 6.20 -5.60
C GLY A 245 26.04 5.80 -4.81
N ILE A 246 25.85 4.51 -4.57
CA ILE A 246 24.72 3.98 -3.79
C ILE A 246 24.88 4.35 -2.32
N PHE A 247 26.09 4.21 -1.77
CA PHE A 247 26.34 4.54 -0.37
C PHE A 247 26.16 6.04 -0.09
N ASN A 248 26.44 6.92 -1.06
CA ASN A 248 26.13 8.34 -0.93
C ASN A 248 24.62 8.60 -0.78
N LEU A 249 23.74 7.79 -1.38
CA LEU A 249 22.30 7.87 -1.13
C LEU A 249 21.98 7.48 0.31
N VAL A 250 22.62 6.42 0.82
CA VAL A 250 22.50 6.01 2.23
C VAL A 250 22.91 7.15 3.15
N LEU A 251 24.03 7.83 2.88
CA LEU A 251 24.47 8.97 3.69
C LEU A 251 23.53 10.19 3.63
N ILE A 252 22.75 10.37 2.55
CA ILE A 252 21.68 11.39 2.53
C ILE A 252 20.59 11.04 3.54
N LEU A 253 20.27 9.75 3.70
CA LEU A 253 19.25 9.27 4.64
C LEU A 253 19.75 9.20 6.08
N PHE A 254 21.05 9.00 6.27
CA PHE A 254 21.69 8.88 7.60
C PHE A 254 22.83 9.90 7.76
N PRO A 255 22.52 11.20 7.77
CA PRO A 255 23.53 12.26 7.80
C PRO A 255 24.42 12.20 9.06
N GLU A 256 23.89 11.73 10.19
CA GLU A 256 24.64 11.63 11.46
C GLU A 256 25.17 10.20 11.73
N GLN A 257 24.75 9.24 10.90
CA GLN A 257 25.17 7.85 10.92
C GLN A 257 24.82 7.15 12.24
N LYS A 258 23.86 7.65 13.02
CA LYS A 258 23.48 7.09 14.32
C LYS A 258 22.89 5.70 14.14
N VAL A 259 21.93 5.56 13.22
CA VAL A 259 21.29 4.28 12.90
C VAL A 259 22.29 3.32 12.24
N LEU A 260 23.16 3.82 11.37
CA LEU A 260 24.18 2.98 10.72
C LEU A 260 25.15 2.38 11.76
N LYS A 261 25.55 3.13 12.78
CA LYS A 261 26.36 2.62 13.90
C LYS A 261 25.60 1.55 14.69
N MET A 262 24.31 1.73 14.94
CA MET A 262 23.46 0.70 15.57
C MET A 262 23.39 -0.57 14.72
N LEU A 263 23.31 -0.46 13.40
CA LEU A 263 23.34 -1.61 12.47
C LEU A 263 24.68 -2.35 12.51
N VAL A 264 25.82 -1.64 12.62
CA VAL A 264 27.13 -2.29 12.78
C VAL A 264 27.13 -3.17 14.03
N GLU A 265 26.71 -2.63 15.17
CA GLU A 265 26.68 -3.39 16.43
C GLU A 265 25.69 -4.56 16.36
N TYR A 266 24.52 -4.35 15.75
CA TYR A 266 23.55 -5.42 15.51
C TYR A 266 24.14 -6.56 14.69
N PHE A 267 24.81 -6.25 13.57
CA PHE A 267 25.39 -7.27 12.70
C PHE A 267 26.57 -8.00 13.34
N LYS A 268 27.38 -7.33 14.17
CA LYS A 268 28.45 -7.99 14.97
C LYS A 268 27.90 -9.00 15.96
N GLN A 269 26.68 -8.79 16.48
CA GLN A 269 26.03 -9.72 17.40
C GLN A 269 25.42 -10.94 16.69
N GLN A 270 25.31 -10.92 15.36
CA GLN A 270 24.76 -12.05 14.60
C GLN A 270 25.84 -13.10 14.30
N ASN A 271 25.56 -14.37 14.61
CA ASN A 271 26.49 -15.50 14.39
C ASN A 271 26.64 -15.93 12.92
N LYS A 272 26.11 -15.16 11.95
CA LYS A 272 26.17 -15.49 10.52
C LYS A 272 27.35 -14.78 9.85
N THR A 273 28.14 -15.49 9.07
CA THR A 273 29.30 -14.94 8.32
C THR A 273 28.93 -13.71 7.48
N ILE A 274 27.78 -13.75 6.81
CA ILE A 274 27.30 -12.61 6.01
C ILE A 274 27.09 -11.35 6.86
N CYS A 275 26.57 -11.48 8.08
CA CYS A 275 26.38 -10.34 8.98
C CYS A 275 27.72 -9.76 9.45
N GLN A 276 28.69 -10.62 9.80
CA GLN A 276 30.03 -10.15 10.19
C GLN A 276 30.76 -9.41 9.05
N GLN A 277 30.60 -9.88 7.81
CA GLN A 277 31.11 -9.19 6.63
C GLN A 277 30.40 -7.85 6.41
N LEU A 278 29.08 -7.79 6.55
CA LEU A 278 28.31 -6.55 6.45
C LEU A 278 28.71 -5.55 7.53
N ALA A 279 28.91 -5.99 8.78
CA ALA A 279 29.39 -5.16 9.87
C ALA A 279 30.75 -4.53 9.53
N SER A 280 31.69 -5.35 9.03
CA SER A 280 33.04 -4.90 8.66
C SER A 280 33.00 -3.91 7.49
N LYS A 281 32.22 -4.21 6.44
CA LYS A 281 32.08 -3.36 5.25
C LYS A 281 31.41 -2.03 5.58
N LEU A 282 30.36 -2.05 6.42
CA LEU A 282 29.69 -0.83 6.86
C LEU A 282 30.62 0.01 7.74
N ALA A 283 31.28 -0.59 8.74
CA ALA A 283 32.22 0.11 9.62
C ALA A 283 33.35 0.81 8.85
N ALA A 284 33.90 0.16 7.81
CA ALA A 284 34.95 0.74 6.96
C ALA A 284 34.47 1.95 6.13
N ARG A 285 33.16 2.07 5.88
CA ARG A 285 32.55 3.18 5.13
C ARG A 285 32.08 4.33 6.02
N LEU A 286 31.94 4.12 7.33
CA LEU A 286 31.53 5.18 8.26
C LEU A 286 32.67 6.17 8.49
N LEU A 287 32.33 7.45 8.65
CA LEU A 287 33.32 8.46 9.00
C LEU A 287 33.72 8.32 10.47
N PRO A 288 34.99 8.57 10.84
CA PRO A 288 35.38 8.66 12.23
C PRO A 288 34.54 9.72 12.95
N LEU A 289 34.16 9.43 14.20
CA LEU A 289 33.54 10.42 15.10
C LEU A 289 34.45 11.65 15.16
N ARG A 290 33.97 12.80 14.68
CA ARG A 290 34.55 14.11 15.00
C ARG A 290 33.92 14.63 16.28
#